data_AF-A0A969T7Q2-F1
#
_entry.id   AF-A0A969T7Q2-F1
#
_cell.length_a   1.000
_cell.length_b   1.000
_cell.length_c   1.000
_cell.angle_alpha   90.00
_cell.angle_beta   90.00
_cell.angle_gamma   90.00
#
_symmetry.space_group_name_H-M   'P 1'
#
loop_
_entity.id
_entity.type
_entity.pdbx_description
1 polymer ?
#
loop_
_entity_poly.entity_id
_entity_poly.type
_entity_poly.pdbx_seq_one_letter_code
_entity_poly.pdbx_strand_id
1 'polypeptide(L)'
;FLGVENEEEELRKVLENQWKILADRYFDNQGVNLFCGHFFFVKEGDEKFEEPEDEKPILHIGGAQAIFSKNIPRQVQYAALGHLHRRQTVSEEPCPILYSGSPISYSFSEAGQKNTLK
;
A
#
# COMPACT_ATOMS: atom_id res chain seq x y z
N PHE A 1 16.97 24.07 5.73
CA PHE A 1 15.67 23.38 5.67
C PHE A 1 15.93 21.99 5.10
N LEU A 2 15.98 20.95 5.96
CA LEU A 2 16.32 19.55 5.64
C LEU A 2 15.41 18.59 6.44
N GLY A 3 14.15 18.97 6.66
CA GLY A 3 13.32 18.39 7.73
C GLY A 3 12.33 17.30 7.33
N VAL A 4 11.92 17.21 6.06
CA VAL A 4 10.76 16.37 5.67
C VAL A 4 11.17 15.04 5.05
N GLU A 5 12.23 15.01 4.22
CA GLU A 5 12.68 13.76 3.55
C GLU A 5 13.13 12.68 4.56
N ASN A 6 13.68 13.10 5.70
CA ASN A 6 14.16 12.18 6.74
C ASN A 6 12.99 11.55 7.51
N GLU A 7 11.90 12.29 7.74
CA GLU A 7 10.76 11.78 8.51
C GLU A 7 10.05 10.61 7.80
N GLU A 8 9.90 10.68 6.48
CA GLU A 8 9.29 9.60 5.69
C GLU A 8 10.19 8.35 5.64
N GLU A 9 11.50 8.54 5.49
CA GLU A 9 12.45 7.43 5.51
C GLU A 9 12.47 6.75 6.88
N GLU A 10 12.47 7.52 7.96
CA GLU A 10 12.42 6.98 9.33
C GLU A 10 11.10 6.27 9.62
N LEU A 11 9.95 6.80 9.17
CA LEU A 11 8.69 6.07 9.29
C LEU A 11 8.75 4.73 8.57
N ARG A 12 9.23 4.71 7.31
CA ARG A 12 9.37 3.47 6.54
C ARG A 12 10.24 2.45 7.28
N LYS A 13 11.37 2.88 7.84
CA LYS A 13 12.25 2.01 8.64
C LYS A 13 11.56 1.46 9.88
N VAL A 14 10.83 2.29 10.61
CA VAL A 14 10.09 1.87 11.81
C VAL A 14 9.02 0.83 11.45
N LEU A 15 8.25 1.08 10.39
CA LEU A 15 7.21 0.17 9.91
C LEU A 15 7.80 -1.17 9.43
N GLU A 16 8.83 -1.11 8.58
CA GLU A 16 9.52 -2.31 8.08
C GLU A 16 10.05 -3.17 9.23
N ASN A 17 10.74 -2.55 10.21
CA ASN A 17 11.27 -3.26 11.36
C ASN A 17 10.17 -3.89 12.21
N GLN A 18 9.09 -3.16 12.48
CA GLN A 18 7.99 -3.66 13.29
C GLN A 18 7.26 -4.82 12.60
N TRP A 19 7.01 -4.71 11.29
CA TRP A 19 6.39 -5.79 10.51
C TRP A 19 7.29 -7.01 10.42
N LYS A 20 8.61 -6.82 10.28
CA LYS A 20 9.58 -7.91 10.33
C LYS A 20 9.54 -8.65 11.67
N ILE A 21 9.53 -7.93 12.80
CA ILE A 21 9.43 -8.54 14.13
C ILE A 21 8.14 -9.35 14.28
N LEU A 22 7.02 -8.83 13.79
CA LEU A 22 5.73 -9.53 13.84
C LEU A 22 5.73 -10.78 12.95
N ALA A 23 6.26 -10.66 11.72
CA ALA A 23 6.38 -11.78 10.80
C ALA A 23 7.29 -12.88 11.37
N ASP A 24 8.47 -12.52 11.87
CA ASP A 24 9.43 -13.46 12.47
C ASP A 24 8.85 -14.17 13.71
N ARG A 25 7.92 -13.52 14.43
CA ARG A 25 7.30 -14.07 15.65
C ARG A 25 6.08 -14.94 15.38
N TYR A 26 5.23 -14.56 14.44
CA TYR A 26 3.89 -15.14 14.31
C TYR A 26 3.64 -15.88 13.01
N PHE A 27 4.43 -15.65 11.96
CA PHE A 27 4.25 -16.38 10.71
C PHE A 27 4.93 -17.74 10.77
N ASP A 28 4.20 -18.73 10.26
CA ASP A 28 4.66 -20.11 10.15
C ASP A 28 4.20 -20.72 8.82
N ASN A 29 4.46 -22.01 8.65
CA ASN A 29 4.10 -22.78 7.45
C ASN A 29 2.79 -23.58 7.62
N GLN A 30 2.06 -23.39 8.72
CA GLN A 30 0.83 -24.12 9.04
C GLN A 30 -0.42 -23.39 8.54
N GLY A 31 -0.28 -22.14 8.10
CA GLY A 31 -1.36 -21.32 7.56
C GLY A 31 -0.93 -20.45 6.38
N VAL A 32 -1.79 -19.48 6.05
CA VAL A 32 -1.50 -18.44 5.06
C VAL A 32 -1.20 -17.13 5.77
N ASN A 33 -0.01 -16.59 5.53
CA ASN A 33 0.46 -15.34 6.11
C ASN A 33 0.00 -14.16 5.26
N LEU A 34 -1.00 -13.43 5.76
CA LEU A 34 -1.62 -12.29 5.09
C LEU A 34 -1.12 -10.98 5.68
N PHE A 35 -0.91 -9.99 4.82
CA PHE A 35 -0.73 -8.60 5.22
C PHE A 35 -1.98 -7.82 4.81
N CYS A 36 -2.57 -7.08 5.74
CA CYS A 36 -3.70 -6.20 5.47
C CYS A 36 -3.38 -4.80 5.99
N GLY A 37 -3.54 -3.78 5.16
CA GLY A 37 -3.19 -2.42 5.54
C GLY A 37 -3.90 -1.36 4.70
N HIS A 38 -3.96 -0.15 5.24
CA HIS A 38 -4.48 1.02 4.54
C HIS A 38 -3.34 2.05 4.47
N PHE A 39 -2.48 1.87 3.47
CA PHE A 39 -1.28 2.68 3.26
C PHE A 39 -1.10 2.92 1.77
N PHE A 40 -0.42 4.00 1.42
CA PHE A 40 0.00 4.25 0.04
C PHE A 40 1.29 3.48 -0.28
N PHE A 41 1.14 2.27 -0.80
CA PHE A 41 2.22 1.49 -1.38
C PHE A 41 2.50 1.85 -2.84
N VAL A 42 3.78 1.91 -3.16
CA VAL A 42 4.34 2.09 -4.50
C VAL A 42 5.44 1.05 -4.74
N LYS A 43 5.68 0.70 -6.01
CA LYS A 43 6.84 -0.11 -6.37
C LYS A 43 8.08 0.79 -6.47
N GLU A 44 9.18 0.38 -5.83
CA GLU A 44 10.43 1.13 -5.93
C GLU A 44 10.91 1.17 -7.39
N GLY A 45 11.21 2.36 -7.89
CA GLY A 45 11.69 2.58 -9.26
C GLY A 45 10.63 2.94 -10.29
N ASP A 46 9.33 2.97 -9.93
CA ASP A 46 8.30 3.53 -10.82
C ASP A 46 8.40 5.07 -10.83
N GLU A 47 8.48 5.66 -12.03
CA GLU A 47 8.81 7.09 -12.25
C GLU A 47 7.75 8.10 -11.78
N LYS A 48 6.63 7.66 -11.19
CA LYS A 48 5.57 8.55 -10.71
C LYS A 48 5.04 8.10 -9.35
N PHE A 49 5.50 8.80 -8.31
CA PHE A 49 5.08 8.64 -6.91
C PHE A 49 3.82 9.42 -6.55
N GLU A 50 3.01 9.81 -7.53
CA GLU A 50 1.83 10.63 -7.26
C GLU A 50 0.57 9.78 -7.12
N GLU A 51 -0.06 9.91 -5.96
CA GLU A 51 -1.44 9.49 -5.74
C GLU A 51 -2.34 10.16 -6.82
N PRO A 52 -3.30 9.46 -7.44
CA PRO A 52 -4.20 10.05 -8.42
C PRO A 52 -4.95 11.27 -7.84
N GLU A 53 -5.15 12.34 -8.61
CA GLU A 53 -5.78 13.58 -8.10
C GLU A 53 -7.19 13.36 -7.54
N ASP A 54 -7.93 12.40 -8.07
CA ASP A 54 -9.25 11.99 -7.61
C ASP A 54 -9.24 11.14 -6.34
N GLU A 55 -8.07 10.64 -5.95
CA GLU A 55 -7.85 9.83 -4.76
C GLU A 55 -7.11 10.63 -3.65
N LYS A 56 -6.39 11.72 -4.01
CA LYS A 56 -5.73 12.64 -3.07
C LYS A 56 -6.72 13.19 -2.02
N PRO A 57 -6.43 13.11 -0.71
CA PRO A 57 -7.31 13.66 0.31
C PRO A 57 -7.38 15.20 0.24
N ILE A 58 -8.59 15.75 0.15
CA ILE A 58 -8.83 17.22 0.15
C ILE A 58 -8.29 17.89 1.45
N LEU A 59 -8.19 17.13 2.54
CA LEU A 59 -7.81 17.62 3.87
C LEU A 59 -6.31 17.52 4.20
N HIS A 60 -5.48 16.87 3.38
CA HIS A 60 -4.06 16.67 3.68
C HIS A 60 -3.16 17.42 2.71
N ILE A 61 -2.75 18.62 3.13
CA ILE A 61 -1.66 19.38 2.51
C ILE A 61 -0.35 18.63 2.84
N GLY A 62 0.01 17.65 2.02
CA GLY A 62 1.19 16.80 2.24
C GLY A 62 1.20 15.47 1.49
N GLY A 63 0.06 15.00 0.97
CA GLY A 63 -0.04 13.71 0.29
C GLY A 63 0.13 12.50 1.22
N ALA A 64 -0.22 11.30 0.74
CA ALA A 64 0.04 10.08 1.47
C ALA A 64 1.52 9.71 1.46
N GLN A 65 2.07 9.32 2.61
CA GLN A 65 3.48 8.90 2.71
C GLN A 65 3.67 7.56 2.01
N ALA A 66 4.50 7.56 0.96
CA ALA A 66 4.71 6.39 0.12
C ALA A 66 5.59 5.34 0.80
N ILE A 67 5.07 4.12 0.93
CA ILE A 67 5.78 2.93 1.41
C ILE A 67 6.16 2.08 0.20
N PHE A 68 7.36 1.50 0.18
CA PHE A 68 7.76 0.65 -0.92
C PHE A 68 7.23 -0.78 -0.73
N SER A 69 6.83 -1.42 -1.82
CA SER A 69 6.44 -2.84 -1.84
C SER A 69 7.48 -3.75 -1.16
N LYS A 70 8.77 -3.43 -1.30
CA LYS A 70 9.87 -4.18 -0.67
C LYS A 70 9.90 -4.11 0.86
N ASN A 71 9.24 -3.12 1.48
CA ASN A 71 9.18 -3.01 2.94
C ASN A 71 8.24 -4.07 3.55
N ILE A 72 7.43 -4.76 2.74
CA ILE A 72 6.62 -5.89 3.19
C ILE A 72 7.54 -7.10 3.43
N PRO A 73 7.48 -7.76 4.61
CA PRO A 73 8.28 -8.94 4.89
C PRO A 73 8.06 -10.05 3.86
N ARG A 74 9.14 -10.72 3.43
CA ARG A 74 9.09 -11.81 2.43
C ARG A 74 8.28 -13.03 2.88
N GLN A 75 8.03 -13.17 4.17
CA GLN A 75 7.18 -14.24 4.72
C GLN A 75 5.69 -14.02 4.44
N VAL A 76 5.27 -12.80 4.06
CA VAL A 76 3.91 -12.52 3.61
C VAL A 76 3.68 -13.21 2.27
N GLN A 77 2.55 -13.90 2.15
CA GLN A 77 2.16 -14.63 0.95
C GLN A 77 1.14 -13.87 0.11
N TYR A 78 0.41 -12.92 0.71
CA TYR A 78 -0.50 -12.03 0.02
C TYR A 78 -0.71 -10.74 0.80
N ALA A 79 -0.66 -9.59 0.13
CA ALA A 79 -0.92 -8.30 0.73
C ALA A 79 -2.18 -7.64 0.15
N ALA A 80 -3.20 -7.49 1.01
CA ALA A 80 -4.46 -6.82 0.71
C ALA A 80 -4.40 -5.36 1.18
N LEU A 81 -4.39 -4.43 0.23
CA LEU A 81 -4.33 -3.00 0.50
C LEU A 81 -5.70 -2.34 0.30
N GLY A 82 -5.98 -1.38 1.17
CA GLY A 82 -6.92 -0.29 0.95
C GLY A 82 -6.17 1.03 0.78
N HIS A 83 -6.90 2.14 0.64
CA HIS A 83 -6.47 3.51 0.31
C HIS A 83 -6.91 3.88 -1.10
N LEU A 84 -6.36 3.20 -2.11
CA LEU A 84 -6.74 3.50 -3.48
C LEU A 84 -8.09 2.87 -3.85
N HIS A 85 -8.94 3.66 -4.49
CA HIS A 85 -10.29 3.26 -4.88
C HIS A 85 -10.31 2.49 -6.20
N ARG A 86 -9.25 2.63 -7.00
CA ARG A 86 -9.05 1.74 -8.16
C ARG A 86 -8.43 0.42 -7.72
N ARG A 87 -9.02 -0.69 -8.18
CA ARG A 87 -8.37 -2.01 -8.08
C ARG A 87 -7.12 -2.02 -8.95
N GLN A 88 -5.96 -2.26 -8.34
CA GLN A 88 -4.69 -2.34 -9.06
C GLN A 88 -3.66 -3.19 -8.33
N THR A 89 -2.78 -3.84 -9.09
CA THR A 89 -1.61 -4.57 -8.57
C THR A 89 -0.45 -3.60 -8.42
N VAL A 90 0.14 -3.52 -7.22
CA VAL A 90 1.32 -2.69 -6.95
C VAL A 90 2.60 -3.42 -7.34
N SER A 91 2.70 -4.69 -6.95
CA SER A 91 3.85 -5.55 -7.24
C SER A 91 3.44 -7.02 -7.14
N GLU A 92 4.16 -7.89 -7.85
CA GLU A 92 4.06 -9.34 -7.71
C GLU A 92 5.21 -9.93 -6.87
N GLU A 93 6.21 -9.09 -6.57
CA GLU A 93 7.40 -9.43 -5.77
C GLU A 93 7.43 -8.55 -4.50
N PRO A 94 7.73 -9.11 -3.30
CA PRO A 94 8.03 -10.51 -3.02
C PRO A 94 6.80 -11.44 -3.02
N CYS A 95 5.59 -10.87 -3.08
CA CYS A 95 4.33 -11.56 -3.19
C CYS A 95 3.30 -10.67 -3.91
N PRO A 96 2.11 -11.17 -4.26
CA PRO A 96 1.04 -10.33 -4.81
C PRO A 96 0.61 -9.26 -3.79
N ILE A 97 0.79 -7.99 -4.17
CA ILE A 97 0.40 -6.81 -3.39
C ILE A 97 -0.63 -6.03 -4.21
N LEU A 98 -1.86 -5.94 -3.72
CA LEU A 98 -2.99 -5.41 -4.48
C LEU A 98 -3.85 -4.45 -3.67
N TYR A 99 -4.27 -3.36 -4.30
CA TYR A 99 -5.40 -2.58 -3.83
C TYR A 99 -6.70 -3.25 -4.25
N SER A 100 -7.59 -3.44 -3.27
CA SER A 100 -8.91 -4.04 -3.50
C SER A 100 -9.85 -3.12 -4.29
N GLY A 101 -9.61 -1.81 -4.25
CA GLY A 101 -10.49 -0.78 -4.80
C GLY A 101 -11.77 -0.59 -3.99
N SER A 102 -12.59 0.38 -4.40
CA SER A 102 -13.86 0.68 -3.79
C SER A 102 -14.93 -0.36 -4.18
N PRO A 103 -15.82 -0.75 -3.26
CA PRO A 103 -16.94 -1.64 -3.59
C PRO A 103 -17.98 -0.94 -4.50
N ILE A 104 -18.08 0.39 -4.42
CA ILE A 104 -18.95 1.24 -5.23
C ILE A 104 -18.16 2.43 -5.76
N SER A 105 -18.51 2.92 -6.96
CA SER A 105 -17.82 4.07 -7.55
C SER A 105 -18.04 5.31 -6.69
N TYR A 106 -16.97 5.89 -6.18
CA TYR A 106 -16.99 7.08 -5.33
C TYR A 106 -16.88 8.38 -6.13
N SER A 107 -16.25 8.33 -7.31
CA SER A 107 -16.04 9.46 -8.20
C SER A 107 -16.53 9.17 -9.63
N PHE A 108 -16.72 10.22 -10.44
CA PHE A 108 -17.07 10.07 -11.86
C PHE A 108 -15.95 9.41 -12.68
N SER A 109 -14.69 9.54 -12.26
CA SER A 109 -13.55 8.84 -12.88
C SER A 109 -13.56 7.32 -12.61
N GLU A 110 -14.34 6.86 -11.64
CA GLU A 110 -14.62 5.44 -11.38
C GLU A 110 -15.82 4.90 -12.17
N ALA A 111 -16.48 5.73 -13.00
CA ALA A 111 -17.59 5.28 -13.84
C ALA A 111 -17.11 4.27 -14.90
N GLY A 112 -17.73 3.08 -14.92
CA GLY A 112 -17.40 2.02 -15.87
C GLY A 112 -16.27 1.08 -15.43
N GLN A 113 -15.61 1.35 -14.29
CA GLN A 113 -14.67 0.39 -13.70
C GLN A 113 -15.42 -0.84 -13.14
N LYS A 114 -14.76 -2.00 -13.18
CA LYS A 114 -15.30 -3.26 -12.64
C LYS A 114 -15.06 -3.29 -11.13
N ASN A 115 -16.03 -2.76 -10.40
CA ASN A 115 -16.03 -2.79 -8.94
C ASN A 115 -16.35 -4.21 -8.44
N THR A 116 -15.90 -4.53 -7.23
CA THR A 116 -16.04 -5.87 -6.65
C THR A 116 -17.50 -6.31 -6.43
N LEU A 117 -18.46 -5.37 -6.40
CA LEU A 117 -19.90 -5.63 -6.19
C LEU A 117 -20.80 -5.47 -7.43
N LYS A 118 -20.28 -5.61 -8.66
CA LYS A 118 -21.12 -5.64 -9.88
C LYS A 118 -21.30 -7.04 -10.45
#